data_AF-L8FU47-F1
#
_entry.id   AF-L8FU47-F1
#
_cell.length_a   1.000
_cell.length_b   1.000
_cell.length_c   1.000
_cell.angle_alpha   90.00
_cell.angle_beta   90.00
_cell.angle_gamma   90.00
#
_symmetry.space_group_name_H-M   'P 1'
#
loop_
_entity.id
_entity.type
_entity.pdbx_description
1 polymer ?
#
loop_
_entity_poly.entity_id
_entity_poly.type
_entity_poly.pdbx_seq_one_letter_code
_entity_poly.pdbx_strand_id
1 'polypeptide(L)'
;MSFQFSTQFMQNAKGEAVQTGHLILRSWTMSFSNTAYFKTLVSPYGGDPVIGEVVPSGLSQFTGRTLGAASFKLNSPALHTGSFRFMVGGKNTLATVKIANDTHAASTFVAAAWEGFYNGQSRV
;
A
#
# COMPACT_ATOMS: atom_id res chain seq x y z
N MET A 1 8.34 -1.67 13.21
CA MET A 1 8.66 -0.62 12.22
C MET A 1 7.37 -0.09 11.61
N SER A 2 7.25 1.23 11.39
CA SER A 2 6.15 1.81 10.61
C SER A 2 6.68 2.89 9.67
N PHE A 3 6.08 2.98 8.48
CA PHE A 3 6.43 3.96 7.45
C PHE A 3 5.16 4.53 6.83
N GLN A 4 5.06 5.85 6.76
CA GLN A 4 3.98 6.56 6.10
C GLN A 4 4.48 7.13 4.78
N PHE A 5 3.75 6.85 3.70
CA PHE A 5 4.07 7.44 2.39
C PHE A 5 3.72 8.93 2.38
N SER A 6 4.48 9.67 1.56
CA SER A 6 4.17 11.07 1.28
C SER A 6 2.81 11.22 0.59
N THR A 7 2.27 12.43 0.63
CA THR A 7 1.14 12.79 -0.24
C THR A 7 1.55 12.66 -1.69
N GLN A 8 0.75 11.95 -2.47
CA GLN A 8 1.04 11.71 -3.88
C GLN A 8 0.47 12.82 -4.75
N PHE A 9 1.22 13.22 -5.76
CA PHE A 9 0.82 14.19 -6.77
C PHE A 9 1.11 13.62 -8.15
N MET A 10 0.28 13.97 -9.12
CA MET A 10 0.59 13.69 -10.51
C MET A 10 1.78 14.56 -10.92
N GLN A 11 2.71 14.03 -11.71
CA GLN A 11 3.87 14.76 -12.19
C GLN A 11 3.69 15.12 -13.66
N ASN A 12 4.06 16.34 -14.04
CA ASN A 12 4.08 16.75 -15.44
C ASN A 12 5.29 16.12 -16.18
N ALA A 13 5.38 16.35 -17.50
CA ALA A 13 6.50 15.84 -18.31
C ALA A 13 7.89 16.33 -17.88
N LYS A 14 7.96 17.38 -17.04
CA LYS A 14 9.20 17.93 -16.46
C LYS A 14 9.50 17.36 -15.05
N GLY A 15 8.67 16.46 -14.54
CA GLY A 15 8.81 15.87 -13.20
C GLY A 15 8.28 16.75 -12.06
N GLU A 16 7.62 17.87 -12.36
CA GLU A 16 7.10 18.77 -11.35
C GLU A 16 5.73 18.29 -10.87
N ALA A 17 5.49 18.39 -9.56
CA ALA A 17 4.20 18.03 -8.96
C ALA A 17 3.10 18.98 -9.43
N VAL A 18 2.09 18.44 -10.10
CA VAL A 18 0.88 19.16 -10.49
C VAL A 18 -0.05 19.23 -9.29
N GLN A 19 -0.11 20.42 -8.69
CA GLN A 19 -0.95 20.69 -7.52
C GLN A 19 -2.33 21.23 -7.87
N THR A 20 -2.52 21.68 -9.12
CA THR A 20 -3.81 22.10 -9.64
C THR A 20 -4.68 20.87 -9.93
N GLY A 21 -5.99 20.94 -9.68
CA GLY A 21 -6.92 19.84 -9.98
C GLY A 21 -7.11 18.84 -8.83
N HIS A 22 -7.73 17.69 -9.15
CA HIS A 22 -8.13 16.68 -8.17
C HIS A 22 -7.57 15.31 -8.54
N LEU A 23 -6.74 14.74 -7.66
CA LEU A 23 -6.26 13.37 -7.74
C LEU A 23 -7.04 12.46 -6.79
N ILE A 24 -7.69 11.44 -7.34
CA ILE A 24 -8.34 10.36 -6.60
C ILE A 24 -7.49 9.10 -6.72
N LEU A 25 -6.91 8.65 -5.60
CA LEU A 25 -6.16 7.40 -5.51
C LEU A 25 -7.13 6.22 -5.54
N ARG A 26 -6.89 5.26 -6.43
CA ARG A 26 -7.71 4.05 -6.58
C ARG A 26 -7.05 2.86 -5.92
N SER A 27 -5.82 2.55 -6.31
CA SER A 27 -5.08 1.41 -5.78
C SER A 27 -3.63 1.74 -5.54
N TRP A 28 -3.03 0.93 -4.67
CA TRP A 28 -1.64 0.98 -4.29
C TRP A 28 -1.03 -0.40 -4.48
N THR A 29 0.18 -0.45 -5.02
CA THR A 29 0.94 -1.68 -5.22
C THR A 29 2.23 -1.57 -4.43
N MET A 30 2.47 -2.55 -3.56
CA MET A 30 3.66 -2.66 -2.75
C MET A 30 4.53 -3.82 -3.22
N SER A 31 5.73 -3.52 -3.68
CA SER A 31 6.74 -4.51 -4.02
C SER A 31 7.61 -4.79 -2.80
N PHE A 32 7.76 -6.07 -2.46
CA PHE A 32 8.50 -6.53 -1.30
C PHE A 32 9.41 -7.70 -1.68
N SER A 33 10.47 -7.88 -0.90
CA SER A 33 11.40 -9.00 -1.06
C SER A 33 11.65 -9.66 0.29
N ASN A 34 11.89 -10.96 0.29
CA ASN A 34 12.24 -11.73 1.49
C ASN A 34 11.38 -11.37 2.72
N THR A 35 10.07 -11.25 2.50
CA THR A 35 9.12 -10.74 3.49
C THR A 35 8.18 -11.86 3.93
N ALA A 36 8.02 -12.01 5.25
CA ALA A 36 7.11 -12.98 5.87
C ALA A 36 5.80 -12.35 6.34
N TYR A 37 5.80 -11.05 6.68
CA TYR A 37 4.63 -10.37 7.21
C TYR A 37 4.72 -8.85 7.05
N PHE A 38 3.59 -8.21 6.79
CA PHE A 38 3.40 -6.78 6.99
C PHE A 38 1.91 -6.42 7.11
N LYS A 39 1.63 -5.23 7.63
CA LYS A 39 0.30 -4.62 7.70
C LYS A 39 0.24 -3.41 6.77
N THR A 40 -0.85 -3.28 6.02
CA THR A 40 -1.23 -2.06 5.31
C THR A 40 -2.25 -1.30 6.15
N LEU A 41 -2.02 -0.02 6.41
CA LEU A 41 -2.94 0.85 7.12
C LEU A 41 -3.38 1.96 6.18
N VAL A 42 -4.65 1.94 5.78
CA VAL A 42 -5.18 2.84 4.75
C VAL A 42 -6.33 3.65 5.32
N SER A 43 -6.17 4.97 5.35
CA SER A 43 -7.20 5.93 5.77
C SER A 43 -7.61 6.77 4.56
N PRO A 44 -8.67 6.43 3.81
CA PRO A 44 -9.00 7.13 2.55
C PRO A 44 -9.46 8.57 2.74
N TYR A 45 -10.05 8.86 3.91
CA TYR A 45 -10.70 10.14 4.22
C TYR A 45 -10.16 10.78 5.52
N GLY A 46 -8.93 10.47 5.92
CA GLY A 46 -8.29 11.08 7.10
C GLY A 46 -8.77 10.58 8.47
N GLY A 47 -9.52 9.48 8.53
CA GLY A 47 -9.98 8.83 9.78
C GLY A 47 -9.20 7.56 10.15
N ASP A 48 -9.85 6.69 10.92
CA ASP A 48 -9.25 5.42 11.36
C ASP A 48 -8.83 4.56 10.16
N PRO A 49 -7.63 3.96 10.21
CA PRO A 49 -7.13 3.17 9.11
C PRO A 49 -7.85 1.84 9.01
N VAL A 50 -8.18 1.46 7.77
CA VAL A 50 -8.47 0.07 7.43
C VAL A 50 -7.16 -0.70 7.48
N ILE A 51 -7.06 -1.65 8.40
CA ILE A 51 -5.88 -2.50 8.58
C ILE A 51 -6.05 -3.77 7.76
N GLY A 52 -5.12 -3.99 6.83
CA GLY A 52 -4.97 -5.23 6.09
C GLY A 52 -3.72 -5.96 6.53
N GLU A 53 -3.86 -7.17 7.08
CA GLU A 53 -2.72 -8.02 7.40
C GLU A 53 -2.34 -8.85 6.16
N VAL A 54 -1.05 -8.85 5.83
CA VAL A 54 -0.53 -9.50 4.62
C VAL A 54 0.50 -10.53 5.03
N VAL A 55 0.22 -11.78 4.67
CA VAL A 55 1.12 -12.92 4.78
C VAL A 55 1.49 -13.33 3.35
N PRO A 56 2.67 -12.93 2.83
CA PRO A 56 3.05 -13.18 1.45
C PRO A 56 3.00 -14.63 1.00
N SER A 57 3.30 -15.59 1.89
CA SER A 57 3.22 -17.02 1.58
C SER A 57 1.82 -17.51 1.25
N GLY A 58 0.80 -16.81 1.72
CA GLY A 58 -0.60 -17.12 1.46
C GLY A 58 -1.20 -16.41 0.25
N LEU A 59 -0.49 -15.44 -0.35
CA LEU A 59 -1.01 -14.66 -1.47
C LEU A 59 -1.25 -15.51 -2.72
N SER A 60 -0.48 -16.59 -2.92
CA SER A 60 -0.70 -17.52 -4.03
C SER A 60 -1.90 -18.45 -3.81
N GLN A 61 -2.38 -18.59 -2.57
CA GLN A 61 -3.46 -19.51 -2.20
C GLN A 61 -4.81 -18.79 -2.00
N PHE A 62 -4.79 -17.48 -1.71
CA PHE A 62 -6.00 -16.71 -1.43
C PHE A 62 -5.97 -15.35 -2.14
N THR A 63 -6.72 -15.23 -3.24
CA THR A 63 -6.98 -13.97 -3.95
C THR A 63 -8.05 -13.10 -3.27
N GLY A 64 -8.61 -13.56 -2.15
CA GLY A 64 -9.67 -12.86 -1.43
C GLY A 64 -9.59 -13.08 0.07
N ARG A 65 -9.22 -12.01 0.79
CA ARG A 65 -9.37 -11.79 2.23
C ARG A 65 -8.65 -12.78 3.17
N THR A 66 -7.66 -12.20 3.86
CA THR A 66 -7.36 -12.40 5.28
C THR A 66 -7.05 -13.84 5.71
N LEU A 67 -5.76 -14.20 5.66
CA LEU A 67 -5.24 -15.28 6.50
C LEU A 67 -5.02 -14.74 7.90
N GLY A 68 -5.78 -15.27 8.86
CA GLY A 68 -5.48 -15.08 10.28
C GLY A 68 -4.05 -15.51 10.56
N ALA A 69 -3.37 -14.78 11.44
CA ALA A 69 -2.01 -15.03 11.91
C ALA A 69 -1.76 -16.42 12.54
N ALA A 70 -2.71 -17.35 12.46
CA ALA A 70 -2.63 -18.72 12.96
C ALA A 70 -1.76 -19.66 12.11
N SER A 71 -1.42 -19.30 10.86
CA SER A 71 -0.59 -20.14 9.97
C SER A 71 0.92 -20.05 10.22
N PHE A 72 1.38 -19.26 11.20
CA PHE A 72 2.79 -19.22 11.61
C PHE A 72 3.27 -20.48 12.38
N LYS A 73 2.44 -21.53 12.46
CA LYS A 73 2.72 -22.76 13.23
C LYS A 73 3.62 -23.81 12.57
N LEU A 74 4.11 -23.61 11.34
CA LEU A 74 4.96 -24.61 10.68
C LEU A 74 6.41 -24.13 10.50
N ASN A 75 7.13 -24.02 11.62
CA ASN A 75 8.59 -24.09 11.85
C ASN A 75 9.60 -23.47 10.85
N SER A 76 9.18 -22.65 9.89
CA SER A 76 10.04 -21.84 9.04
C SER A 76 9.20 -20.70 8.45
N PRO A 77 9.50 -19.41 8.76
CA PRO A 77 8.83 -18.31 8.10
C PRO A 77 9.18 -18.37 6.61
N ALA A 78 8.24 -18.81 5.78
CA ALA A 78 8.42 -18.80 4.34
C ALA A 78 8.53 -17.33 3.89
N LEU A 79 9.72 -16.95 3.43
CA LEU A 79 9.99 -15.62 2.91
C LEU A 79 9.56 -15.58 1.45
N HIS A 80 8.78 -14.57 1.08
CA HIS A 80 8.38 -14.39 -0.31
C HIS A 80 8.79 -13.03 -0.84
N THR A 81 9.01 -13.01 -2.15
CA THR A 81 9.25 -11.82 -2.95
C THR A 81 8.11 -11.69 -3.94
N GLY A 82 7.58 -10.48 -4.10
CA GLY A 82 6.47 -10.23 -4.99
C GLY A 82 5.88 -8.84 -4.81
N SER A 83 4.64 -8.69 -5.28
CA SER A 83 3.89 -7.45 -5.16
C SER A 83 2.50 -7.71 -4.61
N PHE A 84 2.03 -6.82 -3.73
CA PHE A 84 0.67 -6.85 -3.19
C PHE A 84 -0.06 -5.58 -3.57
N ARG A 85 -1.23 -5.72 -4.22
CA ARG A 85 -2.08 -4.61 -4.63
C ARG A 85 -3.29 -4.51 -3.71
N PHE A 86 -3.56 -3.31 -3.20
CA PHE A 86 -4.71 -3.01 -2.35
C PHE A 86 -5.41 -1.72 -2.77
N MET A 87 -6.67 -1.57 -2.41
CA MET A 87 -7.48 -0.40 -2.74
C MET A 87 -7.25 0.72 -1.71
N VAL A 88 -7.20 1.96 -2.19
CA VAL A 88 -7.13 3.16 -1.34
C VAL A 88 -8.44 3.91 -1.40
N GLY A 89 -8.91 4.28 -2.59
CA GLY A 89 -10.24 4.88 -2.78
C GLY A 89 -10.44 6.21 -2.06
N GLY A 90 -9.56 7.19 -2.26
CA GLY A 90 -9.63 8.48 -1.57
C GLY A 90 -8.91 9.61 -2.30
N LYS A 91 -9.22 10.86 -1.94
CA LYS A 91 -8.52 12.03 -2.46
C LYS A 91 -7.09 12.05 -1.92
N ASN A 92 -6.10 12.32 -2.77
CA ASN A 92 -4.68 12.30 -2.40
C ASN A 92 -4.34 13.15 -1.15
N THR A 93 -5.01 14.30 -0.96
CA THR A 93 -4.76 15.20 0.18
C THR A 93 -5.32 14.69 1.52
N LEU A 94 -6.26 13.74 1.49
CA LEU A 94 -6.89 13.17 2.68
C LEU A 94 -6.47 11.71 2.93
N ALA A 95 -6.19 11.00 1.84
CA ALA A 95 -5.80 9.62 1.88
C ALA A 95 -4.40 9.46 2.51
N THR A 96 -4.32 8.66 3.56
CA THR A 96 -3.06 8.27 4.18
C THR A 96 -2.82 6.78 3.97
N VAL A 97 -1.64 6.44 3.46
CA VAL A 97 -1.20 5.05 3.30
C VAL A 97 0.03 4.84 4.17
N LYS A 98 -0.04 3.86 5.07
CA LYS A 98 1.09 3.44 5.90
C LYS A 98 1.30 1.95 5.79
N ILE A 99 2.55 1.55 6.01
CA ILE A 99 2.92 0.16 6.18
C ILE A 99 3.53 0.00 7.56
N ALA A 100 3.15 -1.06 8.26
CA ALA A 100 3.71 -1.41 9.54
C ALA A 100 4.12 -2.88 9.58
N ASN A 101 5.09 -3.18 10.42
CA ASN A 101 5.39 -4.52 10.87
C ASN A 101 5.68 -4.42 12.37
N ASP A 102 4.78 -4.98 13.16
CA ASP A 102 4.81 -5.03 14.62
C ASP A 102 5.27 -6.40 15.14
N THR A 103 5.75 -7.27 14.25
CA THR A 103 6.27 -8.60 14.58
C THR A 103 7.79 -8.67 14.38
N HIS A 104 8.41 -9.75 14.86
CA HIS A 104 9.81 -10.07 14.58
C HIS A 104 10.04 -10.66 13.17
N ALA A 105 8.97 -10.86 12.39
CA ALA A 105 9.07 -11.44 11.06
C ALA A 105 9.79 -10.48 10.10
N ALA A 106 10.59 -11.04 9.19
CA ALA A 106 11.31 -10.24 8.21
C ALA A 106 10.35 -9.47 7.28
N SER A 107 10.67 -8.20 7.02
CA SER A 107 9.95 -7.36 6.06
C SER A 107 10.93 -6.41 5.35
N THR A 108 11.01 -6.52 4.02
CA THR A 108 11.82 -5.63 3.17
C THR A 108 10.95 -5.07 2.06
N PHE A 109 10.75 -3.76 2.07
CA PHE A 109 9.97 -3.05 1.05
C PHE A 109 10.91 -2.48 -0.01
N VAL A 110 10.62 -2.78 -1.28
CA VAL A 110 11.48 -2.43 -2.41
C VAL A 110 10.97 -1.17 -3.10
N ALA A 111 9.67 -1.14 -3.40
CA ALA A 111 9.06 -0.04 -4.15
C ALA A 111 7.56 0.06 -3.85
N ALA A 112 7.03 1.26 -4.09
CA ALA A 112 5.62 1.56 -4.01
C ALA A 112 5.17 2.21 -5.31
N ALA A 113 4.03 1.77 -5.84
CA ALA A 113 3.38 2.40 -6.98
C ALA A 113 1.91 2.66 -6.65
N TRP A 114 1.33 3.66 -7.28
CA TRP A 114 -0.08 4.00 -7.12
C TRP A 114 -0.73 4.23 -8.47
N GLU A 115 -2.03 3.99 -8.52
CA GLU A 115 -2.88 4.29 -9.66
C GLU A 115 -4.06 5.15 -9.19
N GLY A 116 -4.48 6.10 -10.03
CA GLY A 116 -5.57 7.02 -9.70
C GLY A 116 -6.09 7.78 -10.90
N PHE A 117 -7.19 8.50 -10.67
CA PHE A 117 -7.76 9.42 -11.65
C PHE A 117 -7.35 10.84 -11.32
N TYR A 118 -6.82 11.53 -12.31
CA TYR A 118 -6.48 12.93 -12.20
C TYR A 118 -7.43 13.76 -13.06
N ASN A 119 -8.18 14.65 -12.42
CA ASN A 119 -9.03 15.63 -13.07
C ASN A 119 -8.34 16.99 -13.01
N GLY A 120 -7.68 17.36 -14.11
CA GLY A 120 -7.05 18.66 -14.28
C GLY A 120 -8.07 19.75 -14.58
N GLN A 121 -7.83 20.95 -14.07
CA GLN A 121 -8.56 22.14 -14.49
C GLN A 121 -7.77 22.81 -15.62
N SER A 122 -8.39 22.96 -16.79
CA SER A 122 -7.83 23.78 -17.87
C SER A 122 -8.36 25.21 -17.73
N ARG A 123 -7.46 26.19 -17.89
CA ARG A 123 -7.85 27.59 -18.03
C ARG A 123 -7.90 27.93 -19.53
N VAL A 124 -8.83 28.80 -19.90
CA VAL A 124 -8.95 29.41 -21.24
C VAL A 124 -8.22 30.74 -21.22
#